data_AF-A0A1Y4N376-F1
#
_entry.id   AF-A0A1Y4N376-F1
#
_cell.length_a   1.000
_cell.length_b   1.000
_cell.length_c   1.000
_cell.angle_alpha   90.00
_cell.angle_beta   90.00
_cell.angle_gamma   90.00
#
_symmetry.space_group_name_H-M   'P 1'
#
loop_
_entity.id
_entity.type
_entity.pdbx_description
1 polymer ?
#
loop_
_entity_poly.entity_id
_entity_poly.type
_entity_poly.pdbx_seq_one_letter_code
_entity_poly.pdbx_strand_id
1 'polypeptide(L)'
;MNKRLIKEECYLDMLEDEINSVDAVLNYIDKLKEKKGVFDDEVIQKDLIHSYFDLELALASLCILLRKMSENMFIHIDEEIRRDINSIIHSNKFEYHDHEKIYVYSKKGKEPIELSRLMQFARSIL
;
A
#
# COMPACT_ATOMS: atom_id res chain seq x y z
N MET A 1 33.51 2.99 -4.84
CA MET A 1 32.04 2.93 -4.93
C MET A 1 31.46 3.94 -3.94
N ASN A 2 30.57 4.84 -4.37
CA ASN A 2 30.02 5.89 -3.52
C ASN A 2 28.94 5.31 -2.60
N LYS A 3 29.16 5.35 -1.27
CA LYS A 3 28.21 4.82 -0.27
C LYS A 3 26.79 5.37 -0.40
N ARG A 4 26.64 6.62 -0.86
CA ARG A 4 25.31 7.22 -1.08
C ARG A 4 24.57 6.56 -2.24
N LEU A 5 25.28 6.29 -3.35
CA LEU A 5 24.70 5.62 -4.53
C LEU A 5 24.27 4.20 -4.18
N ILE A 6 25.12 3.43 -3.50
CA ILE A 6 24.78 2.06 -3.06
C ILE A 6 23.54 2.08 -2.16
N LYS A 7 23.47 3.04 -1.24
CA LYS A 7 22.32 3.16 -0.35
C LYS A 7 21.05 3.43 -1.13
N GLU A 8 21.09 4.35 -2.10
CA GLU A 8 19.97 4.68 -2.97
C GLU A 8 19.52 3.47 -3.79
N GLU A 9 20.45 2.72 -4.40
CA GLU A 9 20.19 1.45 -5.08
C GLU A 9 19.44 0.46 -4.17
N CYS A 10 19.91 0.26 -2.93
CA CYS A 10 19.19 -0.62 -1.99
C CYS A 10 17.76 -0.15 -1.67
N TYR A 11 17.49 1.16 -1.66
CA TYR A 11 16.13 1.67 -1.47
C TYR A 11 15.25 1.44 -2.70
N LEU A 12 15.81 1.54 -3.91
CA LEU A 12 15.08 1.27 -5.15
C LEU A 12 14.73 -0.21 -5.27
N ASP A 13 15.68 -1.11 -4.97
CA ASP A 13 15.43 -2.56 -4.95
C ASP A 13 14.30 -2.90 -3.96
N MET A 14 14.36 -2.37 -2.73
CA MET A 14 13.28 -2.57 -1.75
C MET A 14 11.96 -1.95 -2.20
N LEU A 15 11.98 -0.83 -2.93
CA LEU A 15 10.76 -0.19 -3.41
C LEU A 15 10.06 -1.04 -4.45
N GLU A 16 10.82 -1.66 -5.36
CA GLU A 16 10.28 -2.63 -6.32
C GLU A 16 9.64 -3.82 -5.61
N ASP A 17 10.31 -4.39 -4.60
CA ASP A 17 9.77 -5.50 -3.79
C ASP A 17 8.45 -5.13 -3.08
N GLU A 18 8.38 -3.95 -2.45
CA GLU A 18 7.16 -3.49 -1.76
C GLU A 18 6.00 -3.22 -2.73
N ILE A 19 6.28 -2.65 -3.91
CA ILE A 19 5.26 -2.45 -4.96
C ILE A 19 4.72 -3.81 -5.42
N ASN A 20 5.60 -4.77 -5.70
CA ASN A 20 5.23 -6.12 -6.12
C ASN A 20 4.41 -6.86 -5.03
N SER A 21 4.73 -6.64 -3.76
CA SER A 21 3.97 -7.18 -2.62
C SER A 21 2.54 -6.67 -2.61
N VAL A 22 2.33 -5.34 -2.74
CA VAL A 22 0.99 -4.75 -2.82
C VAL A 22 0.22 -5.28 -4.02
N ASP A 23 0.84 -5.35 -5.19
CA ASP A 23 0.20 -5.88 -6.41
C ASP A 23 -0.21 -7.35 -6.25
N ALA A 24 0.63 -8.17 -5.62
CA ALA A 24 0.33 -9.57 -5.39
C ALA A 24 -0.94 -9.75 -4.54
N VAL A 25 -1.09 -8.93 -3.49
CA VAL A 25 -2.27 -8.96 -2.62
C VAL A 25 -3.52 -8.47 -3.37
N LEU A 26 -3.42 -7.37 -4.13
CA LEU A 26 -4.54 -6.87 -4.94
C LEU A 26 -5.02 -7.90 -5.95
N ASN A 27 -4.09 -8.51 -6.69
CA ASN A 27 -4.38 -9.59 -7.62
C ASN A 27 -5.02 -10.82 -6.94
N TYR A 28 -4.61 -11.13 -5.71
CA TYR A 28 -5.21 -12.22 -4.95
C TYR A 28 -6.65 -11.91 -4.54
N ILE A 29 -6.92 -10.67 -4.09
CA ILE A 29 -8.26 -10.19 -3.78
C ILE A 29 -9.18 -10.31 -5.01
N ASP A 30 -8.71 -9.91 -6.19
CA ASP A 30 -9.50 -10.05 -7.43
C ASP A 30 -9.85 -11.50 -7.73
N LYS A 31 -8.87 -12.40 -7.65
CA LYS A 31 -9.10 -13.84 -7.85
C LYS A 31 -10.08 -14.43 -6.84
N LEU A 32 -10.12 -13.93 -5.60
CA LEU A 32 -11.11 -14.35 -4.61
C LEU A 32 -12.51 -13.84 -4.97
N LYS A 33 -12.62 -12.61 -5.46
CA LYS A 33 -13.91 -12.04 -5.90
C LYS A 33 -14.48 -12.78 -7.11
N GLU A 34 -13.65 -13.19 -8.06
CA GLU A 34 -14.05 -14.00 -9.22
C GLU A 34 -14.60 -15.39 -8.85
N LYS A 35 -14.20 -15.92 -7.69
CA LYS A 35 -14.63 -17.22 -7.18
C LYS A 35 -15.98 -17.19 -6.45
N LYS A 36 -16.57 -16.01 -6.23
CA LYS A 36 -17.91 -15.88 -5.65
C LYS A 36 -18.95 -16.58 -6.53
N GLY A 37 -19.83 -17.36 -5.92
CA GLY A 37 -20.83 -18.17 -6.62
C GLY A 37 -20.33 -19.52 -7.15
N VAL A 38 -19.02 -19.81 -7.05
CA VAL A 38 -18.44 -21.14 -7.33
C VAL A 38 -18.11 -21.88 -6.03
N PHE A 39 -17.68 -21.14 -5.00
CA PHE A 39 -17.34 -21.66 -3.69
C PHE A 39 -18.32 -21.17 -2.62
N ASP A 40 -18.25 -21.80 -1.44
CA ASP A 40 -19.00 -21.38 -0.26
C ASP A 40 -18.68 -19.93 0.10
N ASP A 41 -19.74 -19.12 0.25
CA ASP A 41 -19.61 -17.68 0.49
C ASP A 41 -18.92 -17.37 1.83
N GLU A 42 -19.10 -18.19 2.88
CA GLU A 42 -18.44 -17.96 4.17
C GLU A 42 -16.92 -18.15 4.07
N VAL A 43 -16.49 -19.15 3.29
CA VAL A 43 -15.05 -19.41 3.04
C VAL A 43 -14.42 -18.25 2.26
N ILE A 44 -15.07 -17.80 1.19
CA ILE A 44 -14.58 -16.67 0.38
C ILE A 44 -14.54 -15.38 1.21
N GLN A 45 -15.54 -15.13 2.06
CA GLN A 45 -15.55 -13.96 2.94
C GLN A 45 -14.40 -13.98 3.95
N LYS A 46 -14.13 -15.13 4.55
CA LYS A 46 -12.99 -15.28 5.46
C LYS A 46 -11.67 -14.97 4.76
N ASP A 47 -11.43 -15.53 3.58
CA ASP A 47 -10.20 -15.30 2.82
C ASP A 47 -10.07 -13.84 2.35
N LEU A 48 -11.17 -13.19 1.99
CA LEU A 48 -11.19 -11.76 1.66
C LEU A 48 -10.79 -10.91 2.87
N ILE A 49 -11.34 -11.19 4.05
CA ILE A 49 -10.99 -10.46 5.28
C ILE A 49 -9.50 -10.57 5.57
N HIS A 50 -8.93 -11.78 5.47
CA HIS A 50 -7.48 -11.97 5.61
C HIS A 50 -6.69 -11.15 4.59
N SER A 51 -7.09 -11.20 3.32
CA SER A 51 -6.42 -10.46 2.24
C SER A 51 -6.49 -8.94 2.42
N TYR A 52 -7.55 -8.42 3.05
CA TYR A 52 -7.64 -6.99 3.37
C TYR A 52 -6.66 -6.58 4.47
N PHE A 53 -6.41 -7.44 5.46
CA PHE A 53 -5.36 -7.20 6.44
C PHE A 53 -3.97 -7.31 5.81
N ASP A 54 -3.76 -8.27 4.92
CA ASP A 54 -2.49 -8.37 4.17
C ASP A 54 -2.24 -7.11 3.33
N LEU A 55 -3.30 -6.53 2.74
CA LEU A 55 -3.22 -5.29 1.98
C LEU A 55 -2.89 -4.09 2.88
N GLU A 56 -3.50 -4.00 4.05
CA GLU A 56 -3.18 -2.97 5.06
C GLU A 56 -1.69 -3.02 5.43
N LEU A 57 -1.17 -4.23 5.71
CA LEU A 57 0.22 -4.43 6.08
C LEU A 57 1.20 -4.11 4.94
N ALA A 58 0.91 -4.57 3.73
CA ALA A 58 1.74 -4.29 2.55
C ALA A 58 1.80 -2.78 2.26
N LEU A 59 0.67 -2.09 2.32
CA LEU A 59 0.63 -0.64 2.13
C LEU A 59 1.34 0.12 3.23
N ALA A 60 1.24 -0.32 4.49
CA ALA A 60 1.98 0.28 5.59
C ALA A 60 3.50 0.16 5.39
N SER A 61 4.00 -1.00 4.98
CA SER A 61 5.41 -1.21 4.66
C SER A 61 5.90 -0.31 3.54
N LEU A 62 5.17 -0.27 2.41
CA LEU A 62 5.45 0.64 1.30
C LEU A 62 5.50 2.11 1.75
N CYS A 63 4.50 2.55 2.54
CA CYS A 63 4.42 3.92 3.05
C CYS A 63 5.60 4.29 3.97
N ILE A 64 6.03 3.37 4.83
CA ILE A 64 7.19 3.56 5.70
C ILE A 64 8.46 3.70 4.85
N LEU A 65 8.62 2.86 3.82
CA LEU A 65 9.76 2.93 2.92
C LEU A 65 9.82 4.26 2.17
N LEU A 66 8.72 4.68 1.55
CA LEU A 66 8.61 5.97 0.85
C LEU A 66 8.95 7.14 1.77
N ARG A 67 8.37 7.15 2.98
CA ARG A 67 8.70 8.15 4.00
C ARG A 67 10.20 8.14 4.30
N LYS A 68 10.81 6.96 4.43
CA LYS A 68 12.24 6.85 4.71
C LYS A 68 13.11 7.32 3.56
N MET A 69 12.74 7.04 2.31
CA MET A 69 13.43 7.56 1.13
C MET A 69 13.38 9.09 1.09
N SER A 70 12.24 9.68 1.43
CA SER A 70 12.10 11.14 1.52
C SER A 70 12.94 11.75 2.64
N GLU A 71 12.96 11.15 3.84
CA GLU A 71 13.83 11.57 4.95
C GLU A 71 15.33 11.53 4.59
N ASN A 72 15.73 10.65 3.66
CA ASN A 72 17.12 10.56 3.18
C ASN A 72 17.40 11.47 1.96
N MET A 73 16.42 12.26 1.52
CA MET A 73 16.48 13.13 0.34
C MET A 73 16.74 12.35 -0.97
N PHE A 74 16.21 11.13 -1.09
CA PHE A 74 16.22 10.38 -2.36
C PHE A 74 15.00 10.72 -3.23
N ILE A 75 13.87 11.04 -2.60
CA ILE A 75 12.63 11.40 -3.30
C ILE A 75 11.97 12.62 -2.69
N HIS A 76 11.17 13.31 -3.49
CA HIS A 76 10.28 14.37 -3.02
C HIS A 76 8.84 13.85 -2.94
N ILE A 77 8.20 14.03 -1.79
CA ILE A 77 6.80 13.68 -1.56
C ILE A 77 6.01 14.99 -1.39
N ASP A 78 4.98 15.20 -2.19
CA ASP A 78 4.08 16.35 -2.03
C ASP A 78 3.18 16.22 -0.79
N GLU A 79 2.44 17.28 -0.48
CA GLU A 79 1.56 17.32 0.71
C GLU A 79 0.41 16.32 0.66
N GLU A 80 -0.08 15.97 -0.53
CA GLU A 80 -1.22 15.06 -0.68
C GLU A 80 -0.78 13.61 -0.44
N ILE A 81 0.28 13.17 -1.12
CA ILE A 81 0.88 11.84 -0.91
C ILE A 81 1.40 11.71 0.53
N ARG A 82 1.99 12.78 1.09
CA ARG A 82 2.45 12.78 2.49
C ARG A 82 1.29 12.59 3.45
N ARG A 83 0.12 13.18 3.17
CA ARG A 83 -1.08 12.95 3.97
C ARG A 83 -1.49 11.50 3.89
N ASP A 84 -1.61 10.95 2.69
CA ASP A 84 -2.04 9.56 2.47
C ASP A 84 -1.12 8.56 3.19
N ILE A 85 0.19 8.71 3.03
CA ILE A 85 1.22 7.91 3.71
C ILE A 85 1.05 7.93 5.22
N ASN A 86 0.85 9.12 5.82
CA ASN A 86 0.70 9.23 7.26
C ASN A 86 -0.62 8.66 7.76
N SER A 87 -1.69 8.79 6.97
CA SER A 87 -3.01 8.26 7.33
C SER A 87 -3.02 6.73 7.27
N ILE A 88 -2.28 6.11 6.33
CA ILE A 88 -2.05 4.65 6.30
C ILE A 88 -1.19 4.20 7.48
N ILE A 89 -0.03 4.84 7.73
CA ILE A 89 0.88 4.42 8.82
C ILE A 89 0.21 4.50 10.20
N HIS A 90 -0.71 5.45 10.38
CA HIS A 90 -1.35 5.72 11.66
C HIS A 90 -2.83 5.30 11.71
N SER A 91 -3.27 4.44 10.80
CA SER A 91 -4.62 3.90 10.81
C SER A 91 -4.82 2.93 11.97
N ASN A 92 -5.99 3.01 12.62
CA ASN A 92 -6.46 1.99 13.58
C ASN A 92 -7.46 1.02 12.94
N LYS A 93 -8.00 1.41 11.77
CA LYS A 93 -8.93 0.61 10.99
C LYS A 93 -8.69 0.92 9.52
N PHE A 94 -8.74 -0.13 8.71
CA PHE A 94 -8.58 -0.11 7.27
C PHE A 94 -9.81 -0.74 6.61
N GLU A 95 -10.36 -0.06 5.61
CA GLU A 95 -11.47 -0.56 4.81
C GLU A 95 -11.16 -0.43 3.33
N TYR A 96 -11.13 -1.56 2.63
CA TYR A 96 -10.87 -1.62 1.20
C TYR A 96 -12.17 -1.74 0.40
N HIS A 97 -12.38 -0.82 -0.54
CA HIS A 97 -13.55 -0.82 -1.42
C HIS A 97 -13.10 -0.83 -2.89
N ASP A 98 -13.24 -2.00 -3.51
CA ASP A 98 -13.21 -2.23 -4.96
C ASP A 98 -12.16 -1.43 -5.76
N HIS A 99 -10.88 -1.56 -5.41
CA HIS A 99 -9.71 -1.03 -6.16
C HIS A 99 -9.58 0.49 -6.25
N GLU A 100 -10.61 1.25 -5.94
CA GLU A 100 -10.58 2.71 -6.11
C GLU A 100 -10.33 3.45 -4.80
N LYS A 101 -10.89 2.96 -3.69
CA LYS A 101 -10.89 3.72 -2.43
C LYS A 101 -10.57 2.86 -1.23
N ILE A 102 -9.55 3.29 -0.51
CA ILE A 102 -9.28 2.85 0.84
C ILE A 102 -9.84 3.92 1.78
N TYR A 103 -10.52 3.50 2.84
CA TYR A 103 -10.79 4.38 3.97
C TYR A 103 -9.97 3.93 5.16
N VAL A 104 -9.17 4.85 5.68
CA VAL A 104 -8.44 4.66 6.93
C VAL A 104 -9.08 5.48 8.02
N TYR A 105 -9.07 4.96 9.24
CA TYR A 105 -9.59 5.66 10.40
C TYR A 105 -8.44 5.91 11.38
N SER A 106 -8.09 7.18 11.54
CA SER A 106 -7.07 7.63 12.48
C SER A 106 -7.70 8.45 13.61
N LYS A 107 -6.87 9.05 14.47
CA LYS A 107 -7.33 10.04 15.46
C LYS A 107 -8.01 11.26 14.82
N LYS A 108 -7.76 11.52 13.53
CA LYS A 108 -8.38 12.62 12.76
C LYS A 108 -9.76 12.27 12.20
N GLY A 109 -10.19 11.00 12.33
CA GLY A 109 -11.44 10.49 11.78
C GLY A 109 -11.23 9.65 10.53
N LYS A 110 -12.27 9.59 9.68
CA LYS A 110 -12.28 8.83 8.43
C LYS A 110 -11.56 9.62 7.33
N GLU A 111 -10.54 9.03 6.73
CA GLU A 111 -9.71 9.63 5.70
C GLU A 111 -9.76 8.77 4.43
N PRO A 112 -10.23 9.30 3.29
CA PRO A 112 -10.19 8.59 2.02
C PRO A 112 -8.77 8.62 1.46
N ILE A 113 -8.33 7.49 0.94
CA ILE A 113 -7.03 7.30 0.27
C ILE A 113 -7.28 6.80 -1.14
N GLU A 114 -6.66 7.48 -2.09
CA GLU A 114 -6.68 7.11 -3.50
C GLU A 114 -5.50 6.16 -3.79
N LEU A 115 -5.79 4.86 -3.79
CA LEU A 115 -4.78 3.82 -3.93
C LEU A 115 -4.02 3.93 -5.27
N SER A 116 -4.73 4.20 -6.36
CA SER A 116 -4.15 4.39 -7.70
C SER A 116 -3.09 5.48 -7.71
N ARG A 117 -3.36 6.61 -7.06
CA ARG A 117 -2.45 7.75 -6.95
C ARG A 117 -1.20 7.40 -6.15
N LEU A 118 -1.36 6.73 -5.00
CA LEU A 118 -0.22 6.28 -4.20
C LEU A 118 0.67 5.29 -4.97
N MET A 119 0.06 4.31 -5.64
CA MET A 119 0.78 3.33 -6.44
C MET A 119 1.46 3.94 -7.67
N GLN A 120 0.81 4.89 -8.34
CA GLN A 120 1.39 5.63 -9.45
C GLN A 120 2.61 6.43 -8.99
N PHE A 121 2.53 7.10 -7.84
CA PHE A 121 3.65 7.80 -7.25
C PHE A 121 4.81 6.84 -6.96
N ALA A 122 4.55 5.73 -6.27
CA ALA A 122 5.57 4.73 -5.94
C ALA A 122 6.29 4.21 -7.19
N ARG A 123 5.55 3.88 -8.25
CA ARG A 123 6.12 3.42 -9.52
C ARG A 123 6.89 4.49 -10.28
N SER A 124 6.52 5.77 -10.15
CA SER A 124 7.21 6.86 -10.85
C SER A 124 8.64 7.14 -10.36
N ILE A 125 9.02 6.51 -9.24
CA ILE A 125 10.36 6.62 -8.64
C ILE A 125 11.34 5.61 -9.27
N LEU A 126 10.82 4.50 -9.82
CA LEU A 126 11.58 3.45 -10.51
C LEU A 126 11.73 3.81 -12.01
#